data_AF-A0A3C0UVL3-F1
#
_entry.id   AF-A0A3C0UVL3-F1
#
_cell.length_a   1.000
_cell.length_b   1.000
_cell.length_c   1.000
_cell.angle_alpha   90.00
_cell.angle_beta   90.00
_cell.angle_gamma   90.00
#
_symmetry.space_group_name_H-M   'P 1'
#
loop_
_entity.id
_entity.type
_entity.pdbx_description
1 polymer ?
#
loop_
_entity_poly.entity_id
_entity_poly.type
_entity_poly.pdbx_seq_one_letter_code
_entity_poly.pdbx_strand_id
1 'polypeptide(L)'
;RAVKNGRVITFEPVPEHRELILDHLELNHIKNVKLLSYGIGASFQKTTLLVCEEMGAYSTAHTEQKQRLRNQHKCQEISIEITSLDELIPQKNLPIPDFIKIDVEGLEFAALQGMEQTIKQYQPELFIELHGFNNAQIAHWLLAHDYQIWQVRDGIKITNANTEMAKRFLYASPSKSST
;
A
#
# COMPACT_ATOMS: atom_id res chain seq x y z
N ARG A 1 -2.40 -15.20 13.27
CA ARG A 1 -1.39 -15.02 14.34
C ARG A 1 -0.42 -13.95 13.85
N ALA A 2 -0.13 -12.92 14.64
CA ALA A 2 1.05 -12.10 14.39
C ALA A 2 2.28 -13.02 14.29
N VAL A 3 3.17 -12.75 13.34
CA VAL A 3 4.37 -13.56 13.11
C VAL A 3 5.19 -13.51 14.41
N LYS A 4 5.43 -14.68 15.04
CA LYS A 4 5.88 -14.80 16.45
C LYS A 4 7.19 -14.02 16.75
N ASN A 5 7.97 -13.70 15.72
CA ASN A 5 9.19 -12.87 15.75
C ASN A 5 9.22 -11.76 14.68
N GLY A 6 8.11 -11.54 13.96
CA GLY A 6 8.04 -10.53 12.91
C GLY A 6 7.87 -9.13 13.48
N ARG A 7 8.34 -8.13 12.74
CA ARG A 7 8.09 -6.72 13.01
C ARG A 7 7.14 -6.19 11.95
N VAL A 8 6.15 -5.39 12.35
CA VAL A 8 5.25 -4.72 11.41
C VAL A 8 5.57 -3.24 11.43
N ILE A 9 5.83 -2.67 10.26
CA ILE A 9 5.87 -1.21 10.09
C ILE A 9 4.59 -0.85 9.35
N THR A 10 3.81 0.06 9.93
CA THR A 10 2.55 0.51 9.35
C THR A 10 2.60 2.02 9.13
N PHE A 11 2.04 2.46 8.00
CA PHE A 11 2.02 3.84 7.57
C PHE A 11 0.57 4.28 7.47
N GLU A 12 0.17 5.26 8.26
CA GLU A 12 -1.20 5.79 8.27
C GLU A 12 -1.15 7.31 8.47
N PRO A 13 -1.41 8.10 7.41
CA PRO A 13 -1.32 9.56 7.48
C PRO A 13 -2.47 10.23 8.25
N VAL A 14 -3.63 9.57 8.43
CA VAL A 14 -4.80 10.14 9.10
C VAL A 14 -4.67 10.04 10.63
N PRO A 15 -4.61 11.18 11.38
CA PRO A 15 -4.47 11.16 12.84
C PRO A 15 -5.50 10.31 13.57
N GLU A 16 -6.77 10.45 13.22
CA GLU A 16 -7.88 9.74 13.85
C GLU A 16 -7.76 8.22 13.63
N HIS A 17 -7.34 7.78 12.44
CA HIS A 17 -7.12 6.36 12.17
C HIS A 17 -5.91 5.82 12.94
N ARG A 18 -4.85 6.63 13.11
CA ARG A 18 -3.70 6.24 13.93
C ARG A 18 -4.09 6.00 15.39
N GLU A 19 -4.94 6.84 15.96
CA GLU A 19 -5.46 6.64 17.33
C GLU A 19 -6.21 5.31 17.44
N LEU A 20 -7.12 5.03 16.50
CA LEU A 20 -7.83 3.76 16.45
C LEU A 20 -6.88 2.55 16.30
N ILE A 21 -5.82 2.66 15.50
CA ILE A 21 -4.81 1.60 15.38
C ILE A 21 -4.12 1.38 16.72
N LEU A 22 -3.70 2.44 17.42
CA LEU A 22 -3.03 2.35 18.71
C LEU A 22 -3.92 1.69 19.77
N ASP A 23 -5.20 2.06 19.83
CA ASP A 23 -6.19 1.45 20.73
C ASP A 23 -6.34 -0.06 20.45
N HIS A 24 -6.46 -0.45 19.18
CA HIS A 24 -6.54 -1.87 18.82
C HIS A 24 -5.28 -2.65 19.17
N LEU A 25 -4.10 -2.06 19.00
CA LEU A 25 -2.82 -2.69 19.38
C LEU A 25 -2.75 -2.89 20.89
N GLU A 26 -3.18 -1.90 21.68
CA GLU A 26 -3.22 -1.98 23.14
C GLU A 26 -4.19 -3.06 23.62
N LEU A 27 -5.43 -3.05 23.13
CA LEU A 27 -6.49 -4.01 23.48
C LEU A 27 -6.07 -5.46 23.20
N ASN A 28 -5.27 -5.69 22.15
CA ASN A 28 -4.80 -7.03 21.77
C ASN A 28 -3.38 -7.36 22.28
N HIS A 29 -2.79 -6.49 23.10
CA HIS A 29 -1.43 -6.63 23.64
C HIS A 29 -0.35 -6.85 22.56
N ILE A 30 -0.52 -6.22 21.40
CA ILE A 30 0.39 -6.32 20.26
C ILE A 30 1.49 -5.26 20.41
N LYS A 31 2.75 -5.69 20.53
CA LYS A 31 3.90 -4.80 20.82
C LYS A 31 4.93 -4.71 19.69
N ASN A 32 4.74 -5.47 18.61
CA ASN A 32 5.70 -5.59 17.52
C ASN A 32 5.35 -4.73 16.30
N VAL A 33 4.55 -3.67 16.49
CA VAL A 33 4.12 -2.74 15.43
C VAL A 33 4.72 -1.36 15.68
N LYS A 34 5.34 -0.78 14.64
CA LYS A 34 5.76 0.63 14.61
C LYS A 34 4.86 1.39 13.65
N LEU A 35 4.16 2.38 14.16
CA LEU A 35 3.25 3.24 13.41
C LEU A 35 3.95 4.54 13.00
N LEU A 36 3.81 4.93 11.73
CA LEU A 36 4.39 6.14 11.15
C LEU A 36 3.31 6.96 10.44
N SER A 37 3.37 8.29 10.58
CA SER A 37 2.36 9.24 10.10
C SER A 37 2.64 9.74 8.68
N TYR A 38 2.90 8.82 7.75
CA TYR A 38 3.18 9.15 6.35
C TYR A 38 2.23 8.38 5.43
N GLY A 39 1.84 8.99 4.32
CA GLY A 39 1.41 8.24 3.14
C GLY A 39 2.63 7.75 2.36
N ILE A 40 2.52 6.61 1.68
CA ILE A 40 3.57 6.10 0.80
C ILE A 40 3.24 6.44 -0.65
N GLY A 41 4.18 7.03 -1.36
CA GLY A 41 4.05 7.42 -2.76
C GLY A 41 5.42 7.58 -3.42
N ALA A 42 5.45 8.11 -4.65
CA ALA A 42 6.67 8.11 -5.46
C ALA A 42 7.82 8.95 -4.89
N SER A 43 7.50 10.05 -4.18
CA SER A 43 8.48 10.98 -3.61
C SER A 43 7.85 11.82 -2.49
N PHE A 44 8.69 12.58 -1.77
CA PHE A 44 8.21 13.53 -0.78
C PHE A 44 7.27 14.59 -1.38
N GLN A 45 6.11 14.79 -0.76
CA GLN A 45 5.20 15.90 -1.03
C GLN A 45 4.23 16.14 0.13
N LYS A 46 3.71 17.36 0.22
CA LYS A 46 2.53 17.67 1.05
C LYS A 46 1.30 17.68 0.17
N THR A 47 0.25 17.02 0.60
CA THR A 47 -1.03 17.00 -0.12
C THR A 47 -2.20 17.01 0.86
N THR A 48 -3.41 17.17 0.34
CA THR A 48 -4.60 16.91 1.13
C THR A 48 -5.05 15.47 0.94
N LEU A 49 -5.73 14.92 1.93
CA LEU A 49 -6.40 13.64 1.84
C LEU A 49 -7.85 13.87 2.25
N LEU A 50 -8.78 13.35 1.46
CA LEU A 50 -10.21 13.52 1.69
C LEU A 50 -10.68 12.35 2.56
N VAL A 51 -11.21 12.65 3.74
CA VAL A 51 -11.72 11.68 4.71
C VAL A 51 -13.24 11.82 4.78
N CYS A 52 -13.96 10.73 4.58
CA CYS A 52 -15.43 10.72 4.65
C CYS A 52 -15.84 9.80 5.80
N GLU A 53 -16.11 10.37 6.98
CA GLU A 53 -16.36 9.61 8.22
C GLU A 53 -17.54 8.64 8.10
N GLU A 54 -18.57 9.04 7.35
CA GLU A 54 -19.76 8.22 7.07
C GLU A 54 -19.45 6.91 6.33
N MET A 55 -18.25 6.77 5.78
CA MET A 55 -17.80 5.61 4.99
C MET A 55 -16.82 4.69 5.72
N GLY A 56 -16.67 4.79 7.04
CA GLY A 56 -15.90 3.83 7.84
C GLY A 56 -14.40 3.87 7.54
N ALA A 57 -13.73 4.90 8.05
CA ALA A 57 -12.29 5.16 7.85
C ALA A 57 -11.83 5.26 6.38
N TYR A 58 -12.77 5.39 5.42
CA TYR A 58 -12.43 5.57 4.02
C TYR A 58 -11.75 6.91 3.79
N SER A 59 -10.61 6.88 3.10
CA SER A 59 -9.85 8.08 2.84
C SER A 59 -9.01 7.97 1.57
N THR A 60 -8.93 9.03 0.78
CA THR A 60 -8.18 9.00 -0.49
C THR A 60 -7.51 10.32 -0.83
N ALA A 61 -6.30 10.22 -1.38
CA ALA A 61 -5.59 11.32 -2.00
C ALA A 61 -5.78 11.36 -3.54
N HIS A 62 -6.46 10.37 -4.15
CA HIS A 62 -6.67 10.27 -5.59
C HIS A 62 -7.66 11.32 -6.12
N THR A 63 -7.23 12.14 -7.09
CA THR A 63 -7.97 13.33 -7.54
C THR A 63 -9.39 13.04 -8.02
N GLU A 64 -9.57 12.03 -8.88
CA GLU A 64 -10.90 11.71 -9.42
C GLU A 64 -11.84 11.16 -8.35
N GLN A 65 -11.31 10.35 -7.42
CA GLN A 65 -12.10 9.82 -6.32
C GLN A 65 -12.53 10.94 -5.37
N LYS A 66 -11.65 11.88 -5.05
CA LYS A 66 -11.99 13.06 -4.24
C LYS A 66 -13.16 13.83 -4.82
N GLN A 67 -13.15 14.10 -6.13
CA GLN A 67 -14.22 14.83 -6.79
C GLN A 67 -15.56 14.09 -6.68
N ARG A 68 -15.55 12.77 -6.93
CA ARG A 68 -16.76 11.94 -6.79
C ARG A 68 -17.31 11.96 -5.37
N LEU A 69 -16.45 11.80 -4.36
CA LEU A 69 -16.85 11.69 -2.96
C LEU A 69 -17.38 13.00 -2.39
N ARG A 70 -16.76 14.14 -2.71
CA ARG A 70 -17.27 15.47 -2.29
C ARG A 70 -18.70 15.73 -2.75
N ASN A 71 -19.11 15.16 -3.87
CA ASN A 71 -20.46 15.32 -4.40
C ASN A 71 -21.49 14.39 -3.73
N GLN A 72 -21.04 13.33 -3.05
CA GLN A 72 -21.89 12.26 -2.54
C GLN A 72 -21.95 12.21 -1.01
N HIS A 73 -20.92 12.71 -0.33
CA HIS A 73 -20.73 12.54 1.11
C HIS A 73 -20.24 13.83 1.76
N LYS A 74 -20.49 13.94 3.08
CA LYS A 74 -19.80 14.93 3.91
C LYS A 74 -18.40 14.43 4.20
N CYS A 75 -17.41 15.17 3.71
CA CYS A 75 -16.01 14.81 3.87
C CYS A 75 -15.21 16.03 4.34
N GLN A 76 -14.12 15.76 5.04
CA GLN A 76 -13.14 16.75 5.45
C GLN A 76 -11.83 16.54 4.70
N GLU A 77 -11.04 17.61 4.60
CA GLU A 77 -9.68 17.53 4.07
C GLU A 77 -8.68 17.66 5.21
N ILE A 78 -7.77 16.71 5.27
CA ILE A 78 -6.64 16.74 6.18
C ILE A 78 -5.35 16.93 5.38
N SER A 79 -4.41 17.72 5.91
CA SER A 79 -3.08 17.86 5.32
C SER A 79 -2.20 16.70 5.76
N ILE A 80 -1.53 16.06 4.80
CA ILE A 80 -0.70 14.89 5.04
C ILE A 80 0.65 15.02 4.35
N GLU A 81 1.63 14.28 4.86
CA GLU A 81 2.94 14.11 4.22
C GLU A 81 2.98 12.76 3.52
N ILE A 82 3.33 12.76 2.24
CA ILE A 82 3.67 11.57 1.46
C ILE A 82 5.19 11.54 1.31
N THR A 83 5.79 10.36 1.35
CA THR A 83 7.21 10.12 1.06
C THR A 83 7.38 8.71 0.46
N SER A 84 8.58 8.38 0.01
CA SER A 84 8.88 7.06 -0.55
C SER A 84 9.34 6.10 0.54
N LEU A 85 9.10 4.80 0.35
CA LEU A 85 9.61 3.78 1.26
C LEU A 85 11.15 3.73 1.20
N ASP A 86 11.70 3.93 0.00
CA ASP A 86 13.15 3.96 -0.23
C ASP A 86 13.84 5.10 0.53
N GLU A 87 13.18 6.24 0.75
CA GLU A 87 13.67 7.32 1.62
C GLU A 87 13.54 6.95 3.11
N LEU A 88 12.40 6.39 3.50
CA LEU A 88 12.08 6.13 4.91
C LEU A 88 12.90 5.00 5.53
N ILE A 89 13.23 3.96 4.77
CA ILE A 89 14.02 2.82 5.27
C ILE A 89 15.33 3.29 5.91
N PRO A 90 16.23 3.99 5.19
CA PRO A 90 17.47 4.50 5.78
C PRO A 90 17.21 5.62 6.79
N GLN A 91 16.31 6.57 6.50
CA GLN A 91 16.08 7.74 7.35
C GLN A 91 15.59 7.38 8.75
N LYS A 92 14.74 6.35 8.88
CA LYS A 92 14.13 5.91 10.15
C LYS A 92 14.72 4.61 10.68
N ASN A 93 15.80 4.11 10.06
CA ASN A 93 16.46 2.83 10.35
C ASN A 93 15.45 1.68 10.43
N LEU A 94 14.59 1.56 9.41
CA LEU A 94 13.56 0.53 9.33
C LEU A 94 14.18 -0.80 8.85
N PRO A 95 13.64 -1.95 9.29
CA PRO A 95 14.04 -3.22 8.72
C PRO A 95 13.64 -3.30 7.24
N ILE A 96 14.42 -4.03 6.45
CA ILE A 96 14.03 -4.43 5.10
C ILE A 96 12.81 -5.36 5.21
N PRO A 97 11.73 -5.12 4.45
CA PRO A 97 10.55 -5.97 4.50
C PRO A 97 10.80 -7.30 3.78
N ASP A 98 10.31 -8.39 4.36
CA ASP A 98 10.14 -9.68 3.64
C ASP A 98 8.80 -9.72 2.88
N PHE A 99 7.83 -8.92 3.34
CA PHE A 99 6.47 -8.86 2.82
C PHE A 99 5.91 -7.43 2.92
N ILE A 100 5.17 -6.98 1.91
CA ILE A 100 4.51 -5.67 1.88
C ILE A 100 3.03 -5.85 1.52
N LYS A 101 2.15 -5.29 2.36
CA LYS A 101 0.74 -5.06 2.00
C LYS A 101 0.60 -3.63 1.45
N ILE A 102 -0.05 -3.48 0.29
CA ILE A 102 -0.40 -2.18 -0.30
C ILE A 102 -1.93 -2.07 -0.37
N ASP A 103 -2.45 -1.06 0.31
CA ASP A 103 -3.88 -0.76 0.41
C ASP A 103 -3.98 0.74 0.69
N VAL A 104 -3.96 1.55 -0.38
CA VAL A 104 -3.73 3.00 -0.34
C VAL A 104 -4.73 3.76 -1.23
N GLU A 105 -5.88 3.15 -1.51
CA GLU A 105 -7.07 3.77 -2.11
C GLU A 105 -6.80 4.62 -3.37
N GLY A 106 -6.14 4.01 -4.37
CA GLY A 106 -5.92 4.60 -5.69
C GLY A 106 -4.51 5.17 -5.92
N LEU A 107 -3.61 5.07 -4.93
CA LEU A 107 -2.20 5.45 -5.05
C LEU A 107 -1.25 4.25 -5.16
N GLU A 108 -1.74 3.06 -5.50
CA GLU A 108 -0.96 1.82 -5.47
C GLU A 108 0.27 1.90 -6.37
N PHE A 109 0.10 2.42 -7.59
CA PHE A 109 1.21 2.55 -8.53
C PHE A 109 2.25 3.57 -8.05
N ALA A 110 1.80 4.69 -7.48
CA ALA A 110 2.72 5.67 -6.89
C ALA A 110 3.48 5.10 -5.68
N ALA A 111 2.83 4.29 -4.85
CA ALA A 111 3.49 3.60 -3.76
C ALA A 111 4.56 2.62 -4.27
N LEU A 112 4.26 1.84 -5.32
CA LEU A 112 5.23 0.94 -5.97
C LEU A 112 6.45 1.71 -6.51
N GLN A 113 6.23 2.86 -7.17
CA GLN A 113 7.32 3.73 -7.63
C GLN A 113 8.19 4.24 -6.47
N GLY A 114 7.60 4.48 -5.29
CA GLY A 114 8.30 4.90 -4.08
C GLY A 114 9.06 3.79 -3.36
N MET A 115 8.99 2.55 -3.84
CA MET A 115 9.73 1.41 -3.31
C MET A 115 10.53 0.68 -4.40
N GLU A 116 10.79 1.35 -5.52
CA GLU A 116 11.49 0.81 -6.68
C GLU A 116 12.83 0.15 -6.32
N GLN A 117 13.66 0.81 -5.50
CA GLN A 117 14.96 0.27 -5.09
C GLN A 117 14.79 -0.91 -4.15
N THR A 118 13.86 -0.81 -3.19
CA THR A 118 13.54 -1.90 -2.27
C THR A 118 13.08 -3.15 -3.02
N ILE A 119 12.20 -2.98 -4.01
CA ILE A 119 11.69 -4.08 -4.85
C ILE A 119 12.81 -4.69 -5.67
N LYS A 120 13.62 -3.88 -6.35
CA LYS A 120 14.75 -4.36 -7.16
C LYS A 120 15.79 -5.12 -6.35
N GLN A 121 16.11 -4.64 -5.15
CA GLN A 121 17.21 -5.18 -4.36
C GLN A 121 16.81 -6.38 -3.51
N TYR A 122 15.62 -6.34 -2.90
CA TYR A 122 15.23 -7.32 -1.87
C TYR A 122 14.06 -8.21 -2.28
N GLN A 123 13.32 -7.84 -3.33
CA GLN A 123 12.19 -8.60 -3.85
C GLN A 123 11.24 -9.14 -2.76
N PRO A 124 10.65 -8.29 -1.90
CA PRO A 124 9.67 -8.75 -0.90
C PRO A 124 8.43 -9.33 -1.58
N GLU A 125 7.75 -10.27 -0.92
CA GLU A 125 6.41 -10.70 -1.35
C GLU A 125 5.41 -9.55 -1.19
N LEU A 126 4.43 -9.45 -2.09
CA LEU A 126 3.46 -8.37 -2.10
C LEU A 126 2.03 -8.89 -2.04
N PHE A 127 1.19 -8.18 -1.29
CA PHE A 127 -0.26 -8.30 -1.38
C PHE A 127 -0.85 -6.91 -1.63
N ILE A 128 -1.52 -6.74 -2.78
CA ILE A 128 -1.94 -5.43 -3.27
C ILE A 128 -3.46 -5.42 -3.45
N GLU A 129 -4.13 -4.48 -2.80
CA GLU A 129 -5.53 -4.15 -3.06
C GLU A 129 -5.62 -3.04 -4.12
N LEU A 130 -6.13 -3.41 -5.30
CA LEU A 130 -6.34 -2.55 -6.45
C LEU A 130 -7.71 -1.88 -6.39
N HIS A 131 -7.69 -0.55 -6.43
CA HIS A 131 -8.90 0.28 -6.38
C HIS A 131 -9.40 0.74 -7.77
N GLY A 132 -8.97 0.05 -8.84
CA GLY A 132 -9.47 0.26 -10.20
C GLY A 132 -8.67 1.25 -11.05
N PHE A 133 -7.57 1.79 -10.52
CA PHE A 133 -6.68 2.69 -11.23
C PHE A 133 -5.37 1.97 -11.57
N ASN A 134 -4.90 2.14 -12.81
CA ASN A 134 -3.62 1.61 -13.26
C ASN A 134 -3.44 0.09 -13.09
N ASN A 135 -4.51 -0.70 -12.94
CA ASN A 135 -4.42 -2.14 -12.62
C ASN A 135 -3.52 -2.91 -13.60
N ALA A 136 -3.75 -2.74 -14.91
CA ALA A 136 -2.94 -3.40 -15.93
C ALA A 136 -1.49 -2.89 -15.94
N GLN A 137 -1.28 -1.60 -15.66
CA GLN A 137 0.05 -1.00 -15.55
C GLN A 137 0.82 -1.53 -14.33
N ILE A 138 0.15 -1.69 -13.19
CA ILE A 138 0.71 -2.31 -11.98
C ILE A 138 1.12 -3.75 -12.28
N ALA A 139 0.26 -4.52 -12.95
CA ALA A 139 0.57 -5.89 -13.35
C ALA A 139 1.79 -5.96 -14.29
N HIS A 140 1.85 -5.10 -15.32
CA HIS A 140 3.01 -5.01 -16.20
C HIS A 140 4.29 -4.66 -15.44
N TRP A 141 4.23 -3.66 -14.55
CA TRP A 141 5.38 -3.22 -13.78
C TRP A 141 5.92 -4.35 -12.90
N LEU A 142 5.03 -5.09 -12.22
CA LEU A 142 5.41 -6.24 -11.39
C LEU A 142 6.05 -7.36 -12.23
N LEU A 143 5.45 -7.71 -13.38
CA LEU A 143 6.01 -8.70 -14.31
C LEU A 143 7.40 -8.30 -14.81
N ALA A 144 7.61 -7.00 -15.08
CA ALA A 144 8.91 -6.46 -15.48
C ALA A 144 9.96 -6.46 -14.35
N HIS A 145 9.53 -6.59 -13.09
CA HIS A 145 10.39 -6.76 -11.92
C HIS A 145 10.55 -8.23 -11.50
N ASP A 146 10.31 -9.15 -12.43
CA ASP A 146 10.43 -10.59 -12.24
C ASP A 146 9.48 -11.17 -11.19
N TYR A 147 8.33 -10.55 -10.93
CA TYR A 147 7.30 -11.14 -10.07
C TYR A 147 6.39 -12.10 -10.84
N GLN A 148 6.03 -13.20 -10.18
CA GLN A 148 4.84 -13.98 -10.51
C GLN A 148 3.64 -13.41 -9.79
N ILE A 149 2.51 -13.28 -10.49
CA ILE A 149 1.32 -12.59 -9.97
C ILE A 149 0.11 -13.51 -10.06
N TRP A 150 -0.68 -13.56 -8.99
CA TRP A 150 -1.95 -14.26 -8.93
C TRP A 150 -3.05 -13.31 -8.47
N GLN A 151 -4.17 -13.33 -9.18
CA GLN A 151 -5.41 -12.72 -8.73
C GLN A 151 -6.03 -13.64 -7.67
N VAL A 152 -6.09 -13.17 -6.42
CA VAL A 152 -6.32 -14.02 -5.24
C VAL A 152 -7.71 -14.68 -5.24
N ARG A 153 -8.74 -13.95 -5.68
CA ARG A 153 -10.13 -14.45 -5.62
C ARG A 153 -10.39 -15.65 -6.53
N ASP A 154 -9.88 -15.58 -7.75
CA ASP A 154 -10.20 -16.53 -8.82
C ASP A 154 -9.03 -17.51 -9.07
N GLY A 155 -7.89 -17.32 -8.38
CA GLY A 155 -6.68 -18.12 -8.56
C GLY A 155 -5.99 -17.94 -9.91
N ILE A 156 -6.37 -16.90 -10.67
CA ILE A 156 -5.91 -16.67 -12.04
C ILE A 156 -4.48 -16.13 -11.99
N LYS A 157 -3.56 -16.79 -12.70
CA LYS A 157 -2.21 -16.27 -12.91
C LYS A 157 -2.25 -15.12 -13.91
N ILE A 158 -1.66 -13.99 -13.52
CA ILE A 158 -1.52 -12.82 -14.39
C ILE A 158 -0.18 -12.91 -15.13
N THR A 159 -0.21 -12.60 -16.42
CA THR A 159 0.88 -12.67 -17.38
C THR A 159 0.80 -11.45 -18.30
N ASN A 160 1.83 -11.22 -19.12
CA ASN A 160 1.80 -10.12 -20.10
C ASN A 160 0.63 -10.22 -21.09
N ALA A 161 0.08 -11.42 -21.32
CA ALA A 161 -1.03 -11.64 -22.23
C ALA A 161 -2.41 -11.32 -21.65
N ASN A 162 -2.53 -11.16 -20.33
CA ASN A 162 -3.82 -10.99 -19.65
C ASN A 162 -3.80 -10.00 -18.47
N THR A 163 -2.96 -8.96 -18.54
CA THR A 163 -2.81 -7.96 -17.48
C THR A 163 -4.10 -7.19 -17.16
N GLU A 164 -5.01 -7.08 -18.11
CA GLU A 164 -6.35 -6.51 -17.96
C GLU A 164 -7.24 -7.31 -17.00
N MET A 165 -6.91 -8.58 -16.73
CA MET A 165 -7.60 -9.39 -15.74
C MET A 165 -7.21 -9.04 -14.29
N ALA A 166 -6.17 -8.22 -14.08
CA ALA A 166 -5.75 -7.77 -12.75
C ALA A 166 -6.85 -6.92 -12.10
N LYS A 167 -7.39 -7.40 -10.99
CA LYS A 167 -8.47 -6.73 -10.27
C LYS A 167 -8.50 -7.11 -8.79
N ARG A 168 -8.94 -6.16 -7.96
CA ARG A 168 -9.11 -6.28 -6.51
C ARG A 168 -7.87 -6.74 -5.76
N PHE A 169 -7.58 -8.03 -5.69
CA PHE A 169 -6.49 -8.55 -4.86
C PHE A 169 -5.46 -9.28 -5.71
N LEU A 170 -4.24 -8.77 -5.70
CA LEU A 170 -3.08 -9.43 -6.27
C LEU A 170 -2.17 -9.94 -5.17
N TYR A 171 -1.71 -11.17 -5.32
CA TYR A 171 -0.53 -11.67 -4.62
C TYR A 171 0.62 -11.73 -5.62
N ALA A 172 1.75 -11.12 -5.29
CA ALA A 172 2.95 -11.17 -6.12
C ALA A 172 4.10 -11.77 -5.31
N SER A 173 4.77 -12.77 -5.90
CA SER A 173 5.95 -13.41 -5.32
C SER A 173 7.10 -13.34 -6.33
N PRO A 174 8.35 -13.14 -5.89
CA PRO A 174 9.50 -13.12 -6.79
C PRO A 174 9.61 -14.43 -7.55
N SER A 175 9.88 -14.35 -8.85
CA SER A 175 10.24 -15.52 -9.64
C SER A 175 11.58 -16.01 -9.11
N LYS A 176 11.59 -17.12 -8.36
CA LYS A 176 12.84 -17.74 -7.91
C LYS A 176 13.75 -17.91 -9.12
N SER A 177 14.91 -17.25 -9.10
CA SER A 177 15.95 -17.58 -10.06
C SER A 177 16.26 -19.06 -9.87
N SER A 178 16.14 -19.82 -10.96
CA SER A 178 16.63 -21.19 -10.97
C SER A 178 18.14 -21.07 -10.79
N THR A 179 18.60 -21.29 -9.55
CA THR A 179 20.00 -21.43 -9.21
C THR A 179 20.44 -22.85 -9.53
#